data_AF-A0A1L9SEN3-F1
#
_entry.id   AF-A0A1L9SEN3-F1
#
_cell.length_a   1.000
_cell.length_b   1.000
_cell.length_c   1.000
_cell.angle_alpha   90.00
_cell.angle_beta   90.00
_cell.angle_gamma   90.00
#
_symmetry.space_group_name_H-M   'P 1'
#
loop_
_entity.id
_entity.type
_entity.pdbx_description
1 polymer ?
#
loop_
_entity_poly.entity_id
_entity_poly.type
_entity_poly.pdbx_seq_one_letter_code
_entity_poly.pdbx_strand_id
1 'polypeptide(L)'
;MCMSGTTCMSGECACSPPDTLCNGNCTDTSTDNSNCGSCNNTCPAGSNCMNGTCVCAPPNNAICNGQCVDTSTDVENCGGCNITCALGATCTAGVCNCPGGETVCNDVCTNLMTDNSNCGSCNNTCMSGTTCTDGLCCPSGDTNCNGTCINTATDPSNCGGCGTVCAIGASCVAGTCTCPDSETNCNGTCTNTATDPDNCGGCGNVCAIGASCVAGTCTCPDSETNCNGTCTNTATDPDNCGGCGDVCPIGASCVAGTCTCPGSEINCNGTCTNTATDPSNCGACGTVCPSTATCASGTCTCPDSETICSGTCINLANDPDNCGTCGNICSSGVCDNGVCSSTCTNIGKCTAHFQSGPCGPTNTCFCYLTAEGPGFCGAAIPESTCDSLTKCNAGSQDCPLGQICLKQTCCPGNVCVSGTTAC
;
A
#
# COMPACT_ATOMS: atom_id res chain seq x y z
N MET A 1 -80.00 -24.17 -81.47
CA MET A 1 -78.91 -25.05 -81.00
C MET A 1 -77.78 -24.15 -80.52
N CYS A 2 -77.21 -24.43 -79.35
CA CYS A 2 -76.11 -23.63 -78.81
C CYS A 2 -74.77 -24.00 -79.47
N MET A 3 -73.84 -23.04 -79.53
CA MET A 3 -72.52 -23.24 -80.11
C MET A 3 -71.69 -24.19 -79.22
N SER A 4 -70.68 -24.85 -79.81
CA SER A 4 -69.83 -25.83 -79.11
C SER A 4 -69.24 -25.23 -77.82
N GLY A 5 -69.44 -25.90 -76.68
CA GLY A 5 -68.98 -25.44 -75.35
C GLY A 5 -70.00 -24.66 -74.52
N THR A 6 -71.16 -24.28 -75.08
CA THR A 6 -72.26 -23.60 -74.35
C THR A 6 -73.46 -24.52 -74.14
N THR A 7 -74.23 -24.29 -73.07
CA THR A 7 -75.46 -25.02 -72.76
C THR A 7 -76.66 -24.08 -72.76
N CYS A 8 -77.84 -24.59 -73.10
CA CYS A 8 -79.08 -23.81 -73.03
C CYS A 8 -79.52 -23.71 -71.56
N MET A 9 -79.39 -22.52 -70.97
CA MET A 9 -79.84 -22.24 -69.61
C MET A 9 -80.87 -21.10 -69.67
N SER A 10 -82.10 -21.37 -69.22
CA SER A 10 -83.20 -20.38 -69.21
C SER A 10 -83.56 -19.76 -70.58
N GLY A 11 -83.36 -20.50 -71.68
CA GLY A 11 -83.73 -20.05 -73.04
C GLY A 11 -82.62 -19.31 -73.79
N GLU A 12 -81.47 -19.07 -73.15
CA GLU A 12 -80.28 -18.49 -73.78
C GLU A 12 -79.10 -19.47 -73.73
N CYS A 13 -78.16 -19.33 -74.66
CA CYS A 13 -76.93 -20.12 -74.65
C CYS A 13 -75.93 -19.47 -73.71
N ALA A 14 -75.54 -20.20 -72.66
CA ALA A 14 -74.64 -19.73 -71.61
C ALA A 14 -73.61 -20.80 -71.24
N CYS A 15 -72.52 -20.37 -70.62
CA CYS A 15 -71.46 -21.25 -70.15
C CYS A 15 -71.82 -21.90 -68.82
N SER A 16 -71.40 -23.14 -68.61
CA SER A 16 -71.56 -23.79 -67.31
C SER A 16 -70.72 -23.05 -66.25
N PRO A 17 -71.27 -22.72 -65.07
CA PRO A 17 -70.49 -22.07 -64.02
C PRO A 17 -69.23 -22.89 -63.66
N PRO A 18 -68.07 -22.26 -63.42
CA PRO A 18 -67.85 -20.81 -63.20
C PRO A 18 -67.56 -19.98 -64.47
N ASP A 19 -67.59 -20.58 -65.67
CA ASP A 19 -67.17 -19.90 -66.90
C ASP A 19 -68.16 -18.81 -67.34
N THR A 20 -67.63 -17.73 -67.91
CA THR A 20 -68.40 -16.62 -68.50
C THR A 20 -68.26 -16.62 -70.02
N LEU A 21 -69.33 -16.28 -70.74
CA LEU A 21 -69.30 -16.21 -72.21
C LEU A 21 -68.59 -14.93 -72.67
N CYS A 22 -67.36 -15.04 -73.16
CA CYS A 22 -66.54 -13.94 -73.67
C CYS A 22 -66.27 -14.10 -75.17
N ASN A 23 -66.76 -13.15 -75.99
CA ASN A 23 -66.59 -13.15 -77.45
C ASN A 23 -66.97 -14.49 -78.14
N GLY A 24 -67.98 -15.19 -77.62
CA GLY A 24 -68.46 -16.45 -78.18
C GLY A 24 -67.78 -17.72 -77.66
N ASN A 25 -66.81 -17.61 -76.75
CA ASN A 25 -66.16 -18.74 -76.08
C ASN A 25 -66.43 -18.71 -74.57
N CYS A 26 -66.49 -19.88 -73.94
CA CYS A 26 -66.56 -19.98 -72.49
C CYS A 26 -65.16 -19.83 -71.89
N THR A 27 -65.01 -18.84 -71.01
CA THR A 27 -63.74 -18.47 -70.41
C THR A 27 -63.90 -18.38 -68.90
N ASP A 28 -62.99 -19.01 -68.16
CA ASP A 28 -62.89 -18.83 -66.72
C ASP A 28 -62.29 -17.45 -66.41
N THR A 29 -63.15 -16.47 -66.16
CA THR A 29 -62.72 -15.10 -65.83
C THR A 29 -61.99 -15.02 -64.49
N SER A 30 -61.94 -16.09 -63.70
CA SER A 30 -61.18 -16.11 -62.45
C SER A 30 -59.69 -16.38 -62.65
N THR A 31 -59.30 -16.98 -63.78
CA THR A 31 -57.92 -17.40 -64.07
C THR A 31 -57.41 -17.03 -65.46
N ASP A 32 -58.29 -16.68 -66.41
CA ASP A 32 -57.90 -16.29 -67.76
C ASP A 32 -57.29 -14.89 -67.81
N ASN A 33 -56.03 -14.81 -68.23
CA ASN A 33 -55.26 -13.57 -68.25
C ASN A 33 -55.75 -12.53 -69.28
N SER A 34 -56.55 -12.93 -70.27
CA SER A 34 -57.12 -12.03 -71.29
C SER A 34 -58.53 -11.53 -70.92
N ASN A 35 -59.19 -12.19 -69.95
CA ASN A 35 -60.57 -11.95 -69.55
C ASN A 35 -60.72 -11.91 -68.02
N CYS A 36 -59.76 -11.29 -67.32
CA CYS A 36 -59.69 -11.39 -65.87
C CYS A 36 -60.77 -10.54 -65.17
N GLY A 37 -61.65 -11.17 -64.40
CA GLY A 37 -62.79 -10.54 -63.72
C GLY A 37 -63.94 -10.12 -64.64
N SER A 38 -63.66 -9.87 -65.92
CA SER A 38 -64.64 -9.55 -66.97
C SER A 38 -64.06 -9.80 -68.36
N CYS A 39 -64.93 -10.01 -69.35
CA CYS A 39 -64.51 -10.23 -70.73
C CYS A 39 -63.71 -9.05 -71.28
N ASN A 40 -62.64 -9.35 -72.04
CA ASN A 40 -61.70 -8.37 -72.60
C ASN A 40 -60.89 -7.54 -71.59
N ASN A 41 -60.89 -7.90 -70.31
CA ASN A 41 -60.00 -7.29 -69.32
C ASN A 41 -58.67 -8.06 -69.28
N THR A 42 -57.80 -7.76 -70.23
CA THR A 42 -56.47 -8.38 -70.30
C THR A 42 -55.56 -7.82 -69.21
N CYS A 43 -54.95 -8.72 -68.43
CA CYS A 43 -54.03 -8.34 -67.38
C CYS A 43 -52.75 -7.72 -67.95
N PRO A 44 -52.23 -6.64 -67.33
CA PRO A 44 -51.02 -5.99 -67.80
C PRO A 44 -49.79 -6.90 -67.75
N ALA A 45 -48.75 -6.54 -68.53
CA ALA A 45 -47.53 -7.33 -68.63
C ALA A 45 -46.88 -7.54 -67.23
N GLY A 46 -46.55 -8.80 -66.91
CA GLY A 46 -45.98 -9.18 -65.62
C GLY A 46 -46.98 -9.46 -64.50
N SER A 47 -48.29 -9.36 -64.78
CA SER A 47 -49.37 -9.78 -63.87
C SER A 47 -50.09 -11.03 -64.39
N ASN A 48 -50.75 -11.75 -63.46
CA ASN A 48 -51.60 -12.91 -63.74
C ASN A 48 -53.00 -12.67 -63.22
N CYS A 49 -54.01 -13.31 -63.83
CA CYS A 49 -55.35 -13.34 -63.26
C CYS A 49 -55.42 -14.31 -62.09
N MET A 50 -55.74 -13.82 -60.89
CA MET A 50 -56.06 -14.67 -59.74
C MET A 50 -57.38 -14.21 -59.11
N ASN A 51 -58.33 -15.13 -59.00
CA ASN A 51 -59.67 -14.87 -58.45
C ASN A 51 -60.40 -13.68 -59.12
N GLY A 52 -60.20 -13.51 -60.43
CA GLY A 52 -60.83 -12.45 -61.20
C GLY A 52 -60.21 -11.07 -61.01
N THR A 53 -59.03 -10.98 -60.42
CA THR A 53 -58.25 -9.73 -60.32
C THR A 53 -56.85 -9.93 -60.88
N CYS A 54 -56.38 -8.96 -61.67
CA CYS A 54 -54.99 -8.96 -62.14
C CYS A 54 -54.06 -8.61 -60.98
N VAL A 55 -53.08 -9.48 -60.72
CA VAL A 55 -52.17 -9.38 -59.59
C VAL A 55 -50.74 -9.66 -60.04
N CYS A 56 -49.78 -8.96 -59.45
CA CYS A 56 -48.38 -9.08 -59.81
C CYS A 56 -47.75 -10.36 -59.26
N ALA A 57 -46.79 -10.92 -60.00
CA ALA A 57 -45.92 -11.95 -59.49
C ALA A 57 -44.87 -11.34 -58.52
N PRO A 58 -44.57 -11.96 -57.37
CA PRO A 58 -43.52 -11.51 -56.46
C PRO A 58 -42.16 -11.40 -57.18
N PRO A 59 -41.30 -10.42 -56.83
CA PRO A 59 -41.41 -9.51 -55.69
C PRO A 59 -42.34 -8.30 -55.89
N ASN A 60 -42.84 -8.07 -57.11
CA ASN A 60 -43.74 -6.94 -57.39
C ASN A 60 -45.09 -7.12 -56.68
N ASN A 61 -45.62 -6.04 -56.14
CA ASN A 61 -46.78 -6.07 -55.24
C ASN A 61 -47.90 -5.10 -55.64
N ALA A 62 -47.68 -4.22 -56.63
CA ALA A 62 -48.71 -3.31 -57.12
C ALA A 62 -48.65 -3.15 -58.65
N ILE A 63 -49.81 -2.88 -59.26
CA ILE A 63 -49.91 -2.48 -60.66
C ILE A 63 -49.99 -0.95 -60.71
N CYS A 64 -48.93 -0.31 -61.19
CA CYS A 64 -48.83 1.14 -61.33
C CYS A 64 -48.69 1.50 -62.80
N ASN A 65 -49.56 2.37 -63.32
CA ASN A 65 -49.56 2.80 -64.73
C ASN A 65 -49.54 1.64 -65.74
N GLY A 66 -50.18 0.50 -65.41
CA GLY A 66 -50.22 -0.68 -66.28
C GLY A 66 -48.96 -1.55 -66.24
N GLN A 67 -48.09 -1.38 -65.26
CA GLN A 67 -46.91 -2.23 -65.06
C GLN A 67 -46.83 -2.71 -63.61
N CYS A 68 -46.30 -3.91 -63.41
CA CYS A 68 -46.02 -4.42 -62.09
C CYS A 68 -44.75 -3.80 -61.51
N VAL A 69 -44.87 -3.22 -60.32
CA VAL A 69 -43.76 -2.61 -59.58
C VAL A 69 -43.70 -3.15 -58.16
N ASP A 70 -42.50 -3.15 -57.58
CA ASP A 70 -42.28 -3.45 -56.18
C ASP A 70 -42.27 -2.15 -55.38
N THR A 71 -43.43 -1.80 -54.81
CA THR A 71 -43.57 -0.58 -54.01
C THR A 71 -42.73 -0.59 -52.74
N SER A 72 -42.10 -1.71 -52.37
CA SER A 72 -41.21 -1.76 -51.21
C SER A 72 -39.80 -1.24 -51.48
N THR A 73 -39.39 -1.21 -52.76
CA THR A 73 -38.02 -0.85 -53.17
C THR A 73 -37.95 0.12 -54.36
N ASP A 74 -39.05 0.30 -55.10
CA ASP A 74 -39.13 1.23 -56.22
C ASP A 74 -39.22 2.68 -55.73
N VAL A 75 -38.22 3.49 -56.10
CA VAL A 75 -38.11 4.90 -55.72
C VAL A 75 -39.18 5.78 -56.36
N GLU A 76 -39.77 5.37 -57.49
CA GLU A 76 -40.83 6.13 -58.17
C GLU A 76 -42.23 5.73 -57.69
N ASN A 77 -42.35 4.59 -56.99
CA ASN A 77 -43.62 4.01 -56.52
C ASN A 77 -43.53 3.54 -55.05
N CYS A 78 -42.85 4.30 -54.19
CA CYS A 78 -42.50 3.86 -52.85
C CYS A 78 -43.70 3.87 -51.89
N GLY A 79 -44.11 2.70 -51.40
CA GLY A 79 -45.31 2.51 -50.58
C GLY A 79 -46.63 2.58 -51.35
N GLY A 80 -46.60 2.91 -52.64
CA GLY A 80 -47.77 3.02 -53.49
C GLY A 80 -47.46 3.68 -54.84
N CYS A 81 -48.39 3.57 -55.79
CA CYS A 81 -48.20 4.09 -57.14
C CYS A 81 -48.04 5.61 -57.17
N ASN A 82 -47.06 6.08 -57.95
CA ASN A 82 -46.75 7.51 -58.13
C ASN A 82 -46.34 8.23 -56.84
N ILE A 83 -45.81 7.50 -55.86
CA ILE A 83 -45.16 8.07 -54.66
C ILE A 83 -43.66 8.07 -54.92
N THR A 84 -43.18 9.12 -55.57
CA THR A 84 -41.75 9.28 -55.88
C THR A 84 -41.01 9.83 -54.66
N CYS A 85 -39.93 9.18 -54.27
CA CYS A 85 -39.09 9.70 -53.19
C CYS A 85 -38.30 10.95 -53.63
N ALA A 86 -38.00 11.81 -52.66
CA ALA A 86 -37.12 12.96 -52.86
C ALA A 86 -35.77 12.55 -53.48
N LEU A 87 -35.16 13.45 -54.25
CA LEU A 87 -33.87 13.20 -54.87
C LEU A 87 -32.83 12.86 -53.80
N GLY A 88 -32.14 11.72 -53.98
CA GLY A 88 -31.17 11.20 -53.01
C GLY A 88 -31.75 10.28 -51.93
N ALA A 89 -33.08 10.18 -51.81
CA ALA A 89 -33.72 9.21 -50.94
C ALA A 89 -33.70 7.80 -51.54
N THR A 90 -33.88 6.81 -50.67
CA THR A 90 -34.06 5.41 -51.05
C THR A 90 -35.43 4.92 -50.61
N CYS A 91 -36.04 4.04 -51.39
CA CYS A 91 -37.24 3.34 -50.96
C CYS A 91 -36.83 2.06 -50.22
N THR A 92 -37.17 1.97 -48.93
CA THR A 92 -36.94 0.77 -48.13
C THR A 92 -38.21 0.40 -47.40
N ALA A 93 -38.70 -0.83 -47.63
CA ALA A 93 -39.95 -1.34 -47.06
C ALA A 93 -41.17 -0.41 -47.32
N GLY A 94 -41.18 0.26 -48.48
CA GLY A 94 -42.26 1.14 -48.90
C GLY A 94 -42.26 2.51 -48.22
N VAL A 95 -41.13 2.90 -47.63
CA VAL A 95 -40.93 4.22 -47.04
C VAL A 95 -39.72 4.89 -47.69
N CYS A 96 -39.90 6.16 -48.08
CA CYS A 96 -38.81 7.00 -48.57
C CYS A 96 -37.93 7.44 -47.40
N ASN A 97 -36.66 7.09 -47.43
CA ASN A 97 -35.69 7.42 -46.40
C ASN A 97 -34.50 8.15 -47.01
N CYS A 98 -34.16 9.31 -46.46
CA CYS A 98 -32.92 9.98 -46.78
C CYS A 98 -31.73 9.29 -46.06
N PRO A 99 -30.55 9.21 -46.70
CA PRO A 99 -29.36 8.66 -46.09
C PRO A 99 -28.93 9.51 -44.88
N GLY A 100 -28.26 8.90 -43.89
CA GLY A 100 -27.65 9.62 -42.78
C GLY A 100 -28.60 10.43 -41.89
N GLY A 101 -29.92 10.22 -41.98
CA GLY A 101 -30.91 11.03 -41.26
C GLY A 101 -31.09 12.44 -41.81
N GLU A 102 -30.67 12.68 -43.06
CA GLU A 102 -30.89 13.95 -43.76
C GLU A 102 -32.37 14.32 -43.85
N THR A 103 -32.64 15.61 -44.05
CA THR A 103 -34.00 16.14 -44.13
C THR A 103 -34.36 16.47 -45.57
N VAL A 104 -35.59 16.17 -45.99
CA VAL A 104 -36.08 16.58 -47.31
C VAL A 104 -36.32 18.08 -47.31
N CYS A 105 -35.56 18.81 -48.14
CA CYS A 105 -35.74 20.23 -48.40
C CYS A 105 -35.97 20.43 -49.90
N ASN A 106 -37.13 20.98 -50.28
CA ASN A 106 -37.51 21.21 -51.68
C ASN A 106 -37.33 19.95 -52.57
N ASP A 107 -37.87 18.82 -52.12
CA ASP A 107 -37.80 17.51 -52.79
C ASP A 107 -36.39 16.92 -52.97
N VAL A 108 -35.42 17.35 -52.16
CA VAL A 108 -34.05 16.81 -52.16
C VAL A 108 -33.63 16.47 -50.72
N CYS A 109 -33.02 15.30 -50.52
CA CYS A 109 -32.38 14.97 -49.24
C CYS A 109 -31.20 15.90 -49.00
N THR A 110 -31.23 16.60 -47.87
CA THR A 110 -30.28 17.65 -47.55
C THR A 110 -29.72 17.48 -46.14
N ASN A 111 -28.40 17.56 -46.02
CA ASN A 111 -27.72 17.56 -44.73
C ASN A 111 -27.77 18.96 -44.11
N LEU A 112 -28.71 19.18 -43.19
CA LEU A 112 -28.87 20.45 -42.49
C LEU A 112 -27.64 20.83 -41.64
N MET A 113 -26.71 19.91 -41.37
CA MET A 113 -25.52 20.18 -40.57
C MET A 113 -24.41 20.88 -41.34
N THR A 114 -24.38 20.72 -42.67
CA THR A 114 -23.27 21.19 -43.52
C THR A 114 -23.73 21.91 -44.79
N ASP A 115 -25.00 21.82 -45.16
CA ASP A 115 -25.54 22.50 -46.34
C ASP A 115 -25.71 23.99 -46.09
N ASN A 116 -24.96 24.81 -46.83
CA ASN A 116 -24.95 26.26 -46.67
C ASN A 116 -26.26 26.95 -47.06
N SER A 117 -27.12 26.29 -47.83
CA SER A 117 -28.43 26.80 -48.26
C SER A 117 -29.57 26.38 -47.32
N ASN A 118 -29.34 25.37 -46.48
CA ASN A 118 -30.34 24.74 -45.61
C ASN A 118 -29.80 24.50 -44.19
N CYS A 119 -29.02 25.44 -43.65
CA CYS A 119 -28.29 25.22 -42.41
C CYS A 119 -29.21 25.18 -41.18
N GLY A 120 -29.26 24.06 -40.47
CA GLY A 120 -30.12 23.82 -39.31
C GLY A 120 -31.62 23.70 -39.63
N SER A 121 -32.08 24.20 -40.78
CA SER A 121 -33.45 24.06 -41.27
C SER A 121 -33.52 24.34 -42.78
N CYS A 122 -34.53 23.79 -43.45
CA CYS A 122 -34.73 24.01 -44.88
C CYS A 122 -34.88 25.50 -45.22
N ASN A 123 -34.25 25.92 -46.31
CA ASN A 123 -34.21 27.32 -46.79
C ASN A 123 -33.52 28.33 -45.85
N ASN A 124 -32.79 27.88 -44.82
CA ASN A 124 -31.95 28.76 -44.02
C ASN A 124 -30.55 28.90 -44.64
N THR A 125 -30.41 29.84 -45.56
CA THR A 125 -29.15 30.09 -46.26
C THR A 125 -28.21 30.96 -45.42
N CYS A 126 -26.96 30.51 -45.27
CA CYS A 126 -25.92 31.27 -44.59
C CYS A 126 -25.49 32.49 -45.43
N MET A 127 -25.39 33.65 -44.77
CA MET A 127 -24.98 34.90 -45.41
C MET A 127 -23.51 34.88 -45.83
N SER A 128 -23.14 35.78 -46.76
CA SER A 128 -21.76 35.94 -47.20
C SER A 128 -20.78 36.11 -46.03
N GLY A 129 -19.71 35.31 -46.02
CA GLY A 129 -18.72 35.29 -44.94
C GLY A 129 -19.02 34.31 -43.80
N THR A 130 -20.12 33.57 -43.89
CA THR A 130 -20.45 32.46 -42.97
C THR A 130 -20.59 31.14 -43.71
N THR A 131 -20.32 30.04 -43.03
CA THR A 131 -20.46 28.67 -43.51
C THR A 131 -21.35 27.89 -42.55
N CYS A 132 -22.11 26.90 -43.06
CA CYS A 132 -22.84 25.98 -42.19
C CYS A 132 -21.88 25.03 -41.46
N THR A 133 -21.81 25.19 -40.14
CA THR A 133 -21.04 24.31 -39.24
C THR A 133 -21.98 23.78 -38.17
N ASP A 134 -22.19 22.46 -38.18
CA ASP A 134 -23.10 21.75 -37.28
C ASP A 134 -24.48 22.42 -37.15
N GLY A 135 -25.07 22.78 -38.28
CA GLY A 135 -26.43 23.33 -38.35
C GLY A 135 -26.55 24.79 -37.91
N LEU A 136 -25.43 25.49 -37.71
CA LEU A 136 -25.39 26.93 -37.45
C LEU A 136 -24.52 27.65 -38.49
N CYS A 137 -25.00 28.79 -38.98
CA CYS A 137 -24.21 29.65 -39.84
C CYS A 137 -23.17 30.41 -39.01
N CYS A 138 -21.91 29.97 -39.08
CA CYS A 138 -20.81 30.57 -38.35
C CYS A 138 -19.84 31.31 -39.27
N PRO A 139 -19.16 32.38 -38.80
CA PRO A 139 -18.07 32.99 -39.55
C PRO A 139 -17.09 31.93 -40.05
N SER A 140 -16.54 32.11 -41.25
CA SER A 140 -15.62 31.13 -41.83
C SER A 140 -14.43 30.86 -40.90
N GLY A 141 -14.28 29.61 -40.47
CA GLY A 141 -13.23 29.17 -39.55
C GLY A 141 -13.69 29.00 -38.09
N ASP A 142 -14.88 29.51 -37.73
CA ASP A 142 -15.47 29.31 -36.41
C ASP A 142 -16.24 27.98 -36.34
N THR A 143 -16.27 27.41 -35.14
CA THR A 143 -16.97 26.15 -34.83
C THR A 143 -18.24 26.45 -34.02
N ASN A 144 -19.33 25.74 -34.30
CA ASN A 144 -20.54 25.81 -33.49
C ASN A 144 -20.34 25.07 -32.16
N CYS A 145 -20.11 25.81 -31.08
CA CYS A 145 -20.03 25.30 -29.72
C CYS A 145 -21.34 25.53 -28.98
N ASN A 146 -22.22 24.52 -29.00
CA ASN A 146 -23.53 24.53 -28.32
C ASN A 146 -24.41 25.75 -28.70
N GLY A 147 -24.45 26.09 -29.99
CA GLY A 147 -25.26 27.20 -30.52
C GLY A 147 -24.54 28.54 -30.57
N THR A 148 -23.25 28.59 -30.18
CA THR A 148 -22.42 29.81 -30.28
C THR A 148 -21.23 29.55 -31.20
N CYS A 149 -21.00 30.45 -32.15
CA CYS A 149 -19.83 30.37 -33.02
C CYS A 149 -18.59 30.82 -32.26
N ILE A 150 -17.62 29.92 -32.14
CA ILE A 150 -16.37 30.14 -31.42
C ILE A 150 -15.18 29.88 -32.33
N ASN A 151 -14.21 30.80 -32.29
CA ASN A 151 -12.93 30.59 -32.93
C ASN A 151 -12.05 29.67 -32.07
N THR A 152 -12.13 28.37 -32.34
CA THR A 152 -11.37 27.35 -31.60
C THR A 152 -9.86 27.44 -31.83
N ALA A 153 -9.39 28.25 -32.80
CA ALA A 153 -7.97 28.46 -33.02
C ALA A 153 -7.34 29.45 -32.02
N THR A 154 -8.16 30.30 -31.38
CA THR A 154 -7.68 31.39 -30.51
C THR A 154 -8.43 31.53 -29.18
N ASP A 155 -9.58 30.89 -28.99
CA ASP A 155 -10.33 30.94 -27.72
C ASP A 155 -9.71 29.98 -26.67
N PRO A 156 -9.17 30.50 -25.55
CA PRO A 156 -8.59 29.67 -24.49
C PRO A 156 -9.58 28.74 -23.77
N SER A 157 -10.89 28.97 -23.89
CA SER A 157 -11.93 28.11 -23.28
C SER A 157 -12.44 27.03 -24.24
N ASN A 158 -12.04 27.08 -25.51
CA ASN A 158 -12.51 26.19 -26.58
C ASN A 158 -11.36 25.85 -27.57
N CYS A 159 -10.15 25.66 -27.05
CA CYS A 159 -8.96 25.58 -27.88
C CYS A 159 -8.84 24.25 -28.62
N GLY A 160 -8.84 24.29 -29.95
CA GLY A 160 -8.87 23.12 -30.83
C GLY A 160 -10.23 22.40 -30.88
N GLY A 161 -11.18 22.78 -30.03
CA GLY A 161 -12.51 22.19 -29.98
C GLY A 161 -13.35 22.74 -28.82
N CYS A 162 -14.66 22.56 -28.92
CA CYS A 162 -15.61 23.06 -27.93
C CYS A 162 -15.37 22.45 -26.54
N GLY A 163 -15.28 23.31 -25.52
CA GLY A 163 -15.07 22.90 -24.12
C GLY A 163 -13.63 22.52 -23.77
N THR A 164 -12.69 22.59 -24.71
CA THR A 164 -11.26 22.37 -24.43
C THR A 164 -10.66 23.63 -23.80
N VAL A 165 -10.61 23.66 -22.47
CA VAL A 165 -10.06 24.79 -21.71
C VAL A 165 -8.55 24.65 -21.54
N CYS A 166 -7.80 25.70 -21.84
CA CYS A 166 -6.36 25.75 -21.61
C CYS A 166 -6.03 25.89 -20.12
N ALA A 167 -4.82 25.43 -19.76
CA ALA A 167 -4.27 25.62 -18.42
C ALA A 167 -4.26 27.11 -18.02
N ILE A 168 -4.34 27.40 -16.72
CA ILE A 168 -4.19 28.75 -16.20
C ILE A 168 -2.83 29.31 -16.64
N GLY A 169 -2.86 30.47 -17.30
CA GLY A 169 -1.65 31.10 -17.87
C GLY A 169 -1.33 30.67 -19.30
N ALA A 170 -1.91 29.59 -19.82
CA ALA A 170 -1.76 29.19 -21.22
C ALA A 170 -2.63 30.04 -22.15
N SER A 171 -2.17 30.17 -23.39
CA SER A 171 -2.91 30.78 -24.50
C SER A 171 -3.31 29.73 -25.53
N CYS A 172 -4.41 29.96 -26.24
CA CYS A 172 -4.75 29.16 -27.41
C CYS A 172 -4.07 29.74 -28.65
N VAL A 173 -3.17 28.96 -29.25
CA VAL A 173 -2.43 29.36 -30.46
C VAL A 173 -2.63 28.29 -31.52
N ALA A 174 -3.29 28.68 -32.62
CA ALA A 174 -3.61 27.77 -33.73
C ALA A 174 -4.30 26.47 -33.29
N GLY A 175 -5.22 26.58 -32.31
CA GLY A 175 -5.99 25.46 -31.79
C GLY A 175 -5.23 24.57 -30.81
N THR A 176 -4.06 24.99 -30.34
CA THR A 176 -3.29 24.26 -29.33
C THR A 176 -3.03 25.13 -28.10
N CYS A 177 -3.34 24.61 -26.91
CA CYS A 177 -3.01 25.26 -25.66
C CYS A 177 -1.50 25.27 -25.46
N THR A 178 -0.92 26.47 -25.36
CA THR A 178 0.51 26.69 -25.25
C THR A 178 0.80 27.52 -24.01
N CYS A 179 1.65 27.03 -23.12
CA CYS A 179 2.17 27.84 -22.02
C CYS A 179 3.16 28.90 -22.54
N PRO A 180 3.36 30.01 -21.81
CA PRO A 180 4.43 30.96 -22.11
C PRO A 180 5.80 30.27 -22.22
N ASP A 181 6.72 30.88 -22.98
CA ASP A 181 8.06 30.34 -23.18
C ASP A 181 8.75 30.05 -21.84
N SER A 182 9.32 28.86 -21.70
CA SER A 182 9.98 28.35 -20.47
C SER A 182 9.05 27.92 -19.33
N GLU A 183 7.73 27.94 -19.53
CA GLU A 183 6.78 27.35 -18.59
C GLU A 183 6.25 26.00 -19.08
N THR A 184 5.91 25.14 -18.12
CA THR A 184 5.34 23.82 -18.39
C THR A 184 3.96 23.75 -17.76
N ASN A 185 3.00 23.13 -18.45
CA ASN A 185 1.69 22.87 -17.86
C ASN A 185 1.82 21.79 -16.77
N CYS A 186 1.78 22.23 -15.51
CA CYS A 186 1.76 21.37 -14.34
C CYS A 186 0.35 21.35 -13.74
N ASN A 187 -0.34 20.23 -13.93
CA ASN A 187 -1.70 19.99 -13.41
C ASN A 187 -2.71 21.10 -13.72
N GLY A 188 -2.67 21.65 -14.94
CA GLY A 188 -3.62 22.67 -15.40
C GLY A 188 -3.20 24.11 -15.08
N THR A 189 -1.96 24.34 -14.66
CA THR A 189 -1.37 25.68 -14.51
C THR A 189 -0.02 25.72 -15.22
N CYS A 190 0.25 26.78 -15.97
CA CYS A 190 1.58 27.02 -16.52
C CYS A 190 2.50 27.45 -15.39
N THR A 191 3.60 26.71 -15.25
CA THR A 191 4.52 26.83 -14.13
C THR A 191 5.94 26.91 -14.64
N ASN A 192 6.72 27.85 -14.10
CA ASN A 192 8.14 27.94 -14.37
C ASN A 192 8.90 26.91 -13.52
N THR A 193 9.17 25.75 -14.11
CA THR A 193 9.90 24.65 -13.45
C THR A 193 11.36 25.01 -13.14
N ALA A 194 11.89 26.11 -13.66
CA ALA A 194 13.25 26.54 -13.34
C ALA A 194 13.35 27.23 -11.96
N THR A 195 12.23 27.71 -11.43
CA THR A 195 12.21 28.55 -10.22
C THR A 195 11.11 28.20 -9.22
N ASP A 196 10.11 27.41 -9.61
CA ASP A 196 9.04 26.97 -8.70
C ASP A 196 9.52 25.83 -7.80
N PRO A 197 9.58 26.03 -6.45
CA PRO A 197 9.94 24.99 -5.50
C PRO A 197 9.02 23.77 -5.50
N ASP A 198 7.75 23.89 -5.91
CA ASP A 198 6.80 22.78 -5.91
C ASP A 198 6.84 21.97 -7.22
N ASN A 199 7.53 22.47 -8.24
CA ASN A 199 7.60 21.89 -9.59
C ASN A 199 9.02 21.99 -10.18
N CYS A 200 10.04 21.82 -9.36
CA CYS A 200 11.41 22.17 -9.72
C CYS A 200 12.03 21.16 -10.70
N GLY A 201 12.42 21.60 -11.89
CA GLY A 201 12.93 20.75 -12.96
C GLY A 201 11.85 19.89 -13.65
N GLY A 202 10.64 19.84 -13.09
CA GLY A 202 9.51 19.10 -13.63
C GLY A 202 8.29 19.13 -12.71
N CYS A 203 7.12 18.88 -13.27
CA CYS A 203 5.86 18.95 -12.53
C CYS A 203 5.82 17.98 -11.35
N GLY A 204 5.41 18.48 -10.17
CA GLY A 204 5.32 17.72 -8.93
C GLY A 204 6.66 17.36 -8.27
N ASN A 205 7.80 17.82 -8.80
CA ASN A 205 9.08 17.66 -8.14
C ASN A 205 9.27 18.75 -7.07
N VAL A 206 8.70 18.48 -5.89
CA VAL A 206 8.73 19.40 -4.75
C VAL A 206 10.11 19.37 -4.09
N CYS A 207 10.70 20.53 -3.88
CA CYS A 207 11.95 20.69 -3.18
C CYS A 207 11.82 20.37 -1.68
N ALA A 208 12.93 19.94 -1.07
CA ALA A 208 13.02 19.76 0.37
C ALA A 208 12.63 21.04 1.12
N ILE A 209 12.12 20.89 2.35
CA ILE A 209 11.82 22.03 3.22
C ILE A 209 13.11 22.82 3.43
N GLY A 210 13.06 24.13 3.11
CA GLY A 210 14.21 25.03 3.17
C GLY A 210 15.04 25.10 1.87
N ALA A 211 14.84 24.19 0.92
CA ALA A 211 15.48 24.27 -0.39
C ALA A 211 14.77 25.28 -1.30
N SER A 212 15.53 25.84 -2.24
CA SER A 212 15.03 26.67 -3.34
C SER A 212 15.19 25.97 -4.68
N CYS A 213 14.32 26.29 -5.63
CA CYS A 213 14.51 25.85 -7.01
C CYS A 213 15.39 26.84 -7.76
N VAL A 214 16.57 26.40 -8.20
CA VAL A 214 17.52 27.22 -8.96
C VAL A 214 17.84 26.52 -10.26
N ALA A 215 17.46 27.14 -11.38
CA ALA A 215 17.66 26.61 -12.73
C ALA A 215 17.16 25.16 -12.88
N GLY A 216 16.01 24.85 -12.25
CA GLY A 216 15.38 23.53 -12.32
C GLY A 216 16.01 22.47 -11.41
N THR A 217 16.87 22.88 -10.48
CA THR A 217 17.46 21.97 -9.49
C THR A 217 17.17 22.46 -8.07
N CYS A 218 16.61 21.57 -7.24
CA CYS A 218 16.43 21.84 -5.83
C CYS A 218 17.78 21.95 -5.13
N THR A 219 18.04 23.10 -4.52
CA THR A 219 19.32 23.42 -3.89
C THR A 219 19.04 23.88 -2.46
N CYS A 220 19.68 23.23 -1.49
CA CYS A 220 19.68 23.72 -0.10
C CYS A 220 20.56 24.96 0.02
N PRO A 221 20.34 25.82 1.03
CA PRO A 221 21.25 26.91 1.35
C PRO A 221 22.69 26.44 1.54
N ASP A 222 23.65 27.33 1.31
CA ASP A 222 25.08 27.01 1.46
C ASP A 222 25.37 26.43 2.84
N SER A 223 26.08 25.30 2.88
CA SER A 223 26.42 24.52 4.10
C SER A 223 25.30 23.67 4.69
N GLU A 224 24.14 23.56 4.03
CA GLU A 224 23.09 22.62 4.39
C GLU A 224 23.01 21.45 3.40
N THR A 225 22.59 20.30 3.91
CA THR A 225 22.38 19.07 3.13
C THR A 225 20.92 18.66 3.22
N ASN A 226 20.35 18.20 2.11
CA ASN A 226 19.00 17.62 2.12
C ASN A 226 19.01 16.28 2.88
N CYS A 227 18.53 16.30 4.11
CA CYS A 227 18.37 15.11 4.94
C CYS A 227 16.89 14.75 5.00
N ASN A 228 16.52 13.69 4.27
CA ASN A 228 15.16 13.13 4.22
C ASN A 228 14.05 14.16 3.92
N GLY A 229 14.31 15.10 3.00
CA GLY A 229 13.33 16.10 2.58
C GLY A 229 13.38 17.41 3.37
N THR A 230 14.38 17.61 4.23
CA THR A 230 14.62 18.88 4.93
C THR A 230 16.08 19.29 4.79
N CYS A 231 16.33 20.54 4.37
CA CYS A 231 17.67 21.11 4.40
C CYS A 231 18.13 21.26 5.84
N THR A 232 19.26 20.63 6.15
CA THR A 232 19.76 20.45 7.51
C THR A 232 21.23 20.81 7.57
N ASN A 233 21.60 21.56 8.59
CA ASN A 233 23.01 21.89 8.85
C ASN A 233 23.69 20.73 9.58
N THR A 234 24.35 19.84 8.82
CA THR A 234 25.06 18.68 9.36
C THR A 234 26.26 19.04 10.22
N ALA A 235 26.68 20.32 10.25
CA ALA A 235 27.76 20.77 11.11
C ALA A 235 27.31 21.02 12.56
N THR A 236 26.01 21.21 12.80
CA THR A 236 25.48 21.61 14.12
C THR A 236 24.23 20.85 14.56
N ASP A 237 23.56 20.11 13.66
CA ASP A 237 22.40 19.30 14.02
C ASP A 237 22.83 17.99 14.71
N PRO A 238 22.47 17.76 15.98
CA PRO A 238 22.74 16.50 16.67
C PRO A 238 22.11 15.27 16.04
N ASP A 239 21.01 15.38 15.28
CA ASP A 239 20.35 14.23 14.65
C ASP A 239 20.90 13.90 13.26
N ASN A 240 21.75 14.77 12.70
CA ASN A 240 22.33 14.65 11.36
C ASN A 240 23.81 15.10 11.35
N CYS A 241 24.58 14.72 12.38
CA CYS A 241 25.89 15.29 12.63
C CYS A 241 26.97 14.66 11.74
N GLY A 242 27.54 15.45 10.84
CA GLY A 242 28.52 15.01 9.83
C GLY A 242 27.87 14.38 8.59
N GLY A 243 26.64 13.88 8.71
CA GLY A 243 25.88 13.26 7.63
C GLY A 243 24.41 13.03 8.01
N CYS A 244 23.57 12.80 7.01
CA CYS A 244 22.14 12.60 7.24
C CYS A 244 21.86 11.30 8.01
N GLY A 245 21.14 11.40 9.12
CA GLY A 245 20.83 10.28 10.01
C GLY A 245 21.97 9.88 10.96
N ASP A 246 23.10 10.58 10.94
CA ASP A 246 24.20 10.37 11.88
C ASP A 246 23.87 11.04 13.22
N VAL A 247 23.04 10.36 14.01
CA VAL A 247 22.56 10.86 15.31
C VAL A 247 23.69 10.78 16.36
N CYS A 248 23.88 11.88 17.07
CA CYS A 248 24.84 11.96 18.15
C CYS A 248 24.44 11.10 19.36
N PRO A 249 25.44 10.57 20.10
CA PRO A 249 25.21 9.92 21.38
C PRO A 249 24.36 10.78 22.32
N ILE A 250 23.57 10.15 23.19
CA ILE A 250 22.79 10.84 24.20
C ILE A 250 23.75 11.69 25.06
N GLY A 251 23.48 12.99 25.14
CA GLY A 251 24.30 13.97 25.85
C GLY A 251 25.42 14.62 25.04
N ALA A 252 25.72 14.14 23.82
CA ALA A 252 26.67 14.80 22.92
C ALA A 252 26.03 15.98 22.19
N SER A 253 26.87 16.91 21.74
CA SER A 253 26.49 17.99 20.81
C SER A 253 27.20 17.81 19.47
N CYS A 254 26.59 18.27 18.39
CA CYS A 254 27.25 18.31 17.09
C CYS A 254 28.09 19.60 16.97
N VAL A 255 29.39 19.44 16.77
CA VAL A 255 30.31 20.57 16.61
C VAL A 255 31.16 20.33 15.36
N ALA A 256 31.00 21.21 14.37
CA ALA A 256 31.69 21.14 13.08
C ALA A 256 31.55 19.75 12.39
N GLY A 257 30.37 19.13 12.52
CA GLY A 257 30.06 17.83 11.91
C GLY A 257 30.64 16.64 12.66
N THR A 258 31.04 16.81 13.93
CA THR A 258 31.49 15.72 14.78
C THR A 258 30.76 15.75 16.12
N CYS A 259 30.21 14.60 16.52
CA CYS A 259 29.59 14.45 17.82
C CYS A 259 30.65 14.52 18.94
N THR A 260 30.47 15.47 19.83
CA THR A 260 31.40 15.74 20.92
C THR A 260 30.68 15.63 22.25
N CYS A 261 31.18 14.77 23.15
CA CYS A 261 30.70 14.69 24.52
C CYS A 261 31.17 15.89 25.34
N PRO A 262 30.39 16.35 26.32
CA PRO A 262 30.76 17.50 27.14
C PRO A 262 31.96 17.18 28.04
N GLY A 263 32.85 18.16 28.19
CA GLY A 263 34.01 18.05 29.09
C GLY A 263 34.95 16.91 28.71
N SER A 264 35.19 16.00 29.67
CA SER A 264 36.05 14.82 29.50
C SER A 264 35.25 13.51 29.44
N GLU A 265 33.95 13.57 29.20
CA GLU A 265 33.12 12.38 29.02
C GLU A 265 33.47 11.69 27.70
N ILE A 266 33.25 10.37 27.65
CA ILE A 266 33.46 9.58 26.43
C ILE A 266 32.17 8.87 26.04
N ASN A 267 32.01 8.59 24.76
CA ASN A 267 30.86 7.86 24.25
C ASN A 267 30.96 6.37 24.65
N CYS A 268 30.14 5.95 25.61
CA CYS A 268 29.96 4.56 25.97
C CYS A 268 28.63 4.04 25.41
N ASN A 269 28.72 3.26 24.33
CA ASN A 269 27.57 2.61 23.67
C ASN A 269 26.41 3.56 23.32
N GLY A 270 26.73 4.75 22.81
CA GLY A 270 25.75 5.74 22.37
C GLY A 270 25.29 6.71 23.47
N THR A 271 25.96 6.74 24.63
CA THR A 271 25.71 7.73 25.69
C THR A 271 27.02 8.33 26.17
N CYS A 272 27.08 9.66 26.25
CA CYS A 272 28.20 10.35 26.89
C CYS A 272 28.23 10.03 28.37
N THR A 273 29.36 9.49 28.82
CA THR A 273 29.51 8.93 30.15
C THR A 273 30.80 9.43 30.79
N ASN A 274 30.68 9.88 32.04
CA ASN A 274 31.84 10.21 32.86
C ASN A 274 32.42 8.94 33.49
N THR A 275 33.41 8.34 32.82
CA THR A 275 34.08 7.14 33.31
C THR A 275 34.87 7.35 34.60
N ALA A 276 35.07 8.59 35.04
CA ALA A 276 35.72 8.85 36.32
C ALA A 276 34.80 8.59 37.52
N THR A 277 33.48 8.61 37.31
CA THR A 277 32.49 8.59 38.40
C THR A 277 31.31 7.65 38.18
N ASP A 278 31.08 7.15 36.96
CA ASP A 278 30.00 6.21 36.68
C ASP A 278 30.38 4.77 37.11
N PRO A 279 29.69 4.17 38.11
CA PRO A 279 29.93 2.79 38.52
C PRO A 279 29.69 1.74 37.42
N SER A 280 28.94 2.05 36.36
CA SER A 280 28.69 1.11 35.26
C SER A 280 29.74 1.18 34.13
N ASN A 281 30.59 2.21 34.14
CA ASN A 281 31.57 2.50 33.10
C ASN A 281 32.89 3.01 33.70
N CYS A 282 33.31 2.46 34.85
CA CYS A 282 34.38 3.02 35.65
C CYS A 282 35.76 2.79 35.01
N GLY A 283 36.44 3.86 34.64
CA GLY A 283 37.74 3.85 33.96
C GLY A 283 37.67 3.56 32.45
N ALA A 284 36.75 2.71 32.02
CA ALA A 284 36.46 2.44 30.61
C ALA A 284 35.00 1.99 30.41
N CYS A 285 34.49 2.16 29.19
CA CYS A 285 33.12 1.76 28.84
C CYS A 285 32.86 0.27 29.14
N GLY A 286 31.72 -0.01 29.76
CA GLY A 286 31.30 -1.36 30.16
C GLY A 286 32.03 -1.93 31.39
N THR A 287 32.93 -1.17 32.02
CA THR A 287 33.60 -1.59 33.26
C THR A 287 32.68 -1.35 34.45
N VAL A 288 31.95 -2.38 34.85
CA VAL A 288 31.00 -2.29 35.97
C VAL A 288 31.72 -2.55 37.29
N CYS A 289 31.52 -1.67 38.26
CA CYS A 289 32.02 -1.85 39.60
C CYS A 289 31.26 -2.98 40.34
N PRO A 290 31.96 -3.73 41.22
CA PRO A 290 31.36 -4.67 42.14
C PRO A 290 30.12 -4.13 42.87
N SER A 291 29.21 -5.01 43.27
CA SER A 291 28.12 -4.65 44.18
C SER A 291 28.70 -3.93 45.41
N THR A 292 28.12 -2.78 45.77
CA THR A 292 28.52 -1.82 46.83
C THR A 292 29.76 -0.96 46.56
N ALA A 293 30.55 -1.22 45.53
CA ALA A 293 31.64 -0.33 45.13
C ALA A 293 31.13 0.92 44.38
N THR A 294 31.82 2.04 44.57
CA THR A 294 31.61 3.28 43.81
C THR A 294 32.74 3.50 42.82
N CYS A 295 32.50 4.27 41.76
CA CYS A 295 33.58 4.72 40.89
C CYS A 295 34.16 6.05 41.39
N ALA A 296 35.46 6.07 41.67
CA ALA A 296 36.17 7.28 42.06
C ALA A 296 37.44 7.43 41.20
N SER A 297 37.54 8.54 40.47
CA SER A 297 38.66 8.84 39.57
C SER A 297 38.97 7.72 38.57
N GLY A 298 37.93 7.01 38.10
CA GLY A 298 38.06 5.94 37.11
C GLY A 298 38.52 4.59 37.67
N THR A 299 38.50 4.43 39.00
CA THR A 299 38.78 3.15 39.66
C THR A 299 37.62 2.80 40.59
N CYS A 300 37.23 1.52 40.61
CA CYS A 300 36.24 1.04 41.56
C CYS A 300 36.85 1.03 42.97
N THR A 301 36.19 1.70 43.90
CA THR A 301 36.59 1.81 45.30
C THR A 301 35.48 1.28 46.19
N CYS A 302 35.84 0.46 47.17
CA CYS A 302 34.88 -0.02 48.16
C CYS A 302 34.66 0.99 49.28
N PRO A 303 33.48 0.98 49.94
CA PRO A 303 33.25 1.72 51.17
C PRO A 303 34.14 1.20 52.32
N ASP A 304 34.25 1.99 53.40
CA ASP A 304 34.83 1.58 54.69
C ASP A 304 36.23 0.94 54.66
N SER A 305 37.07 1.30 53.67
CA SER A 305 38.41 0.73 53.44
C SER A 305 38.41 -0.78 53.16
N GLU A 306 37.30 -1.33 52.69
CA GLU A 306 37.22 -2.70 52.19
C GLU A 306 38.08 -2.86 50.92
N THR A 307 38.44 -4.11 50.60
CA THR A 307 39.26 -4.43 49.44
C THR A 307 38.45 -5.23 48.42
N ILE A 308 38.61 -4.91 47.14
CA ILE A 308 38.00 -5.70 46.06
C ILE A 308 38.72 -7.05 45.97
N CYS A 309 38.04 -8.12 46.40
CA CYS A 309 38.49 -9.49 46.23
C CYS A 309 37.53 -10.21 45.28
N SER A 310 38.06 -10.77 44.18
CA SER A 310 37.29 -11.53 43.18
C SER A 310 36.01 -10.85 42.68
N GLY A 311 36.02 -9.52 42.59
CA GLY A 311 34.86 -8.74 42.12
C GLY A 311 33.81 -8.43 43.17
N THR A 312 34.12 -8.57 44.46
CA THR A 312 33.27 -8.17 45.59
C THR A 312 34.06 -7.35 46.60
N CYS A 313 33.41 -6.37 47.24
CA CYS A 313 34.01 -5.64 48.35
C CYS A 313 34.01 -6.52 49.60
N ILE A 314 35.21 -6.78 50.14
CA ILE A 314 35.41 -7.65 51.29
C ILE A 314 36.20 -6.90 52.37
N ASN A 315 35.73 -7.00 53.60
CA ASN A 315 36.43 -6.48 54.76
C ASN A 315 37.51 -7.47 55.21
N LEU A 316 38.76 -7.21 54.80
CA LEU A 316 39.91 -8.07 55.13
C LEU A 316 40.19 -8.17 56.64
N ALA A 317 39.60 -7.31 57.47
CA ALA A 317 39.82 -7.33 58.91
C ALA A 317 39.04 -8.45 59.62
N ASN A 318 37.94 -8.92 59.04
CA ASN A 318 37.04 -9.87 59.68
C ASN A 318 36.49 -10.97 58.75
N ASP A 319 36.78 -10.92 57.45
CA ASP A 319 36.41 -11.99 56.51
C ASP A 319 37.35 -13.20 56.66
N PRO A 320 36.84 -14.37 57.07
CA PRO A 320 37.67 -15.55 57.31
C PRO A 320 38.22 -16.19 56.03
N ASP A 321 37.68 -15.87 54.86
CA ASP A 321 38.13 -16.41 53.57
C ASP A 321 39.14 -15.46 52.87
N ASN A 322 39.28 -14.23 53.35
CA ASN A 322 40.13 -13.17 52.77
C ASN A 322 40.90 -12.39 53.86
N CYS A 323 41.32 -13.06 54.93
CA CYS A 323 41.84 -12.38 56.10
C CYS A 323 43.20 -11.71 55.85
N GLY A 324 43.29 -10.39 56.00
CA GLY A 324 44.50 -9.59 55.78
C GLY A 324 44.92 -9.41 54.31
N THR A 325 44.60 -10.35 53.43
CA THR A 325 44.77 -10.25 51.97
C THR A 325 43.75 -11.13 51.25
N CYS A 326 43.35 -10.76 50.03
CA CYS A 326 42.39 -11.52 49.24
C CYS A 326 42.84 -12.99 49.07
N GLY A 327 41.91 -13.92 49.27
CA GLY A 327 42.14 -15.36 49.17
C GLY A 327 42.95 -15.98 50.32
N ASN A 328 43.31 -15.22 51.37
CA ASN A 328 43.92 -15.80 52.55
C ASN A 328 42.85 -16.37 53.50
N ILE A 329 42.58 -17.66 53.32
CA ILE A 329 41.58 -18.39 54.10
C ILE A 329 42.17 -18.81 55.45
N CYS A 330 41.56 -18.38 56.55
CA CYS A 330 41.96 -18.77 57.89
C CYS A 330 41.56 -20.21 58.18
N SER A 331 42.55 -21.07 58.45
CA SER A 331 42.29 -22.47 58.81
C SER A 331 41.47 -22.63 60.10
N SER A 332 41.48 -21.63 60.99
CA SER A 332 40.63 -21.58 62.19
C SER A 332 39.20 -21.12 61.91
N GLY A 333 38.92 -20.56 60.73
CA GLY A 333 37.65 -19.91 60.39
C GLY A 333 37.43 -18.55 61.07
N VAL A 334 38.44 -18.00 61.73
CA VAL A 334 38.36 -16.70 62.43
C VAL A 334 39.43 -15.75 61.91
N CYS A 335 38.97 -14.62 61.36
CA CYS A 335 39.80 -13.46 61.08
C CYS A 335 39.58 -12.39 62.15
N ASP A 336 40.66 -11.96 62.79
CA ASP A 336 40.62 -10.85 63.75
C ASP A 336 41.64 -9.79 63.36
N ASN A 337 41.15 -8.59 63.04
CA ASN A 337 41.95 -7.45 62.60
C ASN A 337 42.97 -7.79 61.48
N GLY A 338 42.57 -8.66 60.55
CA GLY A 338 43.39 -9.03 59.39
C GLY A 338 44.44 -10.12 59.67
N VAL A 339 44.37 -10.77 60.84
CA VAL A 339 45.24 -11.88 61.21
C VAL A 339 44.41 -13.12 61.49
N CYS A 340 44.79 -14.25 60.89
CA CYS A 340 44.17 -15.52 61.19
C CYS A 340 44.51 -15.95 62.62
N SER A 341 43.48 -16.19 63.43
CA SER A 341 43.68 -16.70 64.78
C SER A 341 44.31 -18.10 64.73
N SER A 342 45.32 -18.33 65.58
CA SER A 342 45.88 -19.66 65.85
C SER A 342 45.10 -20.43 66.92
N THR A 343 44.11 -19.78 67.55
CA THR A 343 43.29 -20.33 68.63
C THR A 343 41.84 -20.51 68.16
N CYS A 344 41.33 -21.75 68.20
CA CYS A 344 39.93 -22.08 67.88
C CYS A 344 39.00 -21.72 69.07
N THR A 345 38.94 -20.44 69.45
CA THR A 345 38.18 -19.95 70.62
C THR A 345 36.83 -19.32 70.29
N ASN A 346 36.51 -19.11 69.01
CA ASN A 346 35.18 -18.69 68.57
C ASN A 346 34.72 -19.55 67.38
N ILE A 347 33.62 -20.26 67.59
CA ILE A 347 33.11 -21.33 66.75
C ILE A 347 32.27 -20.73 65.61
N GLY A 348 32.80 -20.74 64.39
CA GLY A 348 32.05 -20.40 63.17
C GLY A 348 31.19 -21.55 62.66
N LYS A 349 30.20 -21.25 61.81
CA LYS A 349 29.44 -22.27 61.05
C LYS A 349 30.31 -22.78 59.89
N CYS A 350 30.52 -24.10 59.80
CA CYS A 350 31.10 -24.71 58.60
C CYS A 350 29.99 -25.22 57.66
N THR A 351 30.06 -24.88 56.38
CA THR A 351 29.19 -25.40 55.32
C THR A 351 29.82 -26.64 54.67
N ALA A 352 28.97 -27.56 54.21
CA ALA A 352 29.26 -28.98 53.94
C ALA A 352 30.17 -29.30 52.74
N HIS A 353 31.31 -28.62 52.58
CA HIS A 353 32.23 -28.81 51.45
C HIS A 353 33.66 -29.27 51.81
N PHE A 354 33.85 -29.94 52.95
CA PHE A 354 35.11 -30.60 53.28
C PHE A 354 34.92 -32.12 53.33
N GLN A 355 34.79 -32.73 52.15
CA GLN A 355 35.01 -34.18 52.02
C GLN A 355 36.50 -34.45 52.19
N SER A 356 36.84 -35.24 53.21
CA SER A 356 38.16 -35.84 53.46
C SER A 356 39.33 -34.87 53.74
N GLY A 357 39.33 -34.21 54.91
CA GLY A 357 40.53 -33.56 55.44
C GLY A 357 40.28 -32.78 56.72
N PRO A 358 41.28 -32.62 57.62
CA PRO A 358 41.17 -31.81 58.83
C PRO A 358 40.85 -30.35 58.46
N CYS A 359 40.21 -29.60 59.37
CA CYS A 359 40.20 -28.14 59.26
C CYS A 359 41.60 -27.62 59.64
N GLY A 360 42.54 -27.77 58.71
CA GLY A 360 43.92 -27.31 58.82
C GLY A 360 44.97 -28.44 58.93
N PRO A 361 46.21 -28.20 58.44
CA PRO A 361 47.27 -29.21 58.33
C PRO A 361 47.94 -29.61 59.66
N THR A 362 47.55 -29.02 60.79
CA THR A 362 48.14 -29.31 62.11
C THR A 362 47.41 -30.39 62.92
N ASN A 363 46.33 -31.00 62.39
CA ASN A 363 45.48 -31.97 63.12
C ASN A 363 44.90 -31.44 64.45
N THR A 364 44.76 -30.13 64.62
CA THR A 364 44.32 -29.52 65.90
C THR A 364 42.89 -28.97 65.88
N CYS A 365 42.26 -28.77 64.72
CA CYS A 365 40.90 -28.23 64.62
C CYS A 365 40.08 -29.01 63.57
N PHE A 366 38.81 -29.31 63.88
CA PHE A 366 37.93 -30.19 63.10
C PHE A 366 36.54 -29.57 62.95
N CYS A 367 35.96 -29.65 61.75
CA CYS A 367 34.54 -29.33 61.52
C CYS A 367 33.70 -30.54 61.96
N TYR A 368 32.97 -30.38 63.05
CA TYR A 368 32.04 -31.37 63.56
C TYR A 368 30.66 -31.12 62.98
N LEU A 369 30.08 -32.13 62.34
CA LEU A 369 28.67 -32.08 61.96
C LEU A 369 27.83 -32.51 63.16
N THR A 370 26.90 -31.65 63.57
CA THR A 370 25.89 -32.10 64.53
C THR A 370 24.92 -33.05 63.82
N ALA A 371 24.31 -33.96 64.58
CA ALA A 371 23.26 -34.80 64.04
C ALA A 371 22.02 -34.03 63.56
N GLU A 372 21.87 -32.76 63.95
CA GLU A 372 20.65 -31.95 63.88
C GLU A 372 20.75 -30.75 62.91
N GLY A 373 21.93 -30.37 62.42
CA GLY A 373 22.08 -29.13 61.65
C GLY A 373 23.54 -28.69 61.44
N PRO A 374 23.77 -27.43 60.99
CA PRO A 374 25.04 -27.00 60.42
C PRO A 374 26.22 -27.32 61.35
N GLY A 375 27.32 -27.77 60.75
CA GLY A 375 28.51 -28.12 61.49
C GLY A 375 29.21 -26.91 62.10
N PHE A 376 30.10 -27.19 63.03
CA PHE A 376 30.86 -26.19 63.76
C PHE A 376 32.33 -26.61 63.90
N CYS A 377 33.25 -25.64 63.96
CA CYS A 377 34.66 -25.93 64.16
C CYS A 377 35.00 -26.09 65.65
N GLY A 378 35.66 -27.18 66.03
CA GLY A 378 36.11 -27.41 67.41
C GLY A 378 37.50 -28.05 67.48
N ALA A 379 38.07 -28.08 68.69
CA ALA A 379 39.36 -28.72 68.93
C ALA A 379 39.31 -30.22 68.60
N ALA A 380 40.44 -30.79 68.17
CA ALA A 380 40.61 -32.22 67.99
C ALA A 380 40.20 -33.00 69.24
N ILE A 381 39.36 -34.03 69.06
CA ILE A 381 39.19 -35.08 70.06
C ILE A 381 40.27 -36.13 69.77
N PRO A 382 41.31 -36.28 70.61
CA PRO A 382 42.33 -37.29 70.40
C PRO A 382 41.71 -38.70 70.39
N GLU A 383 42.17 -39.59 69.51
CA GLU A 383 41.71 -40.99 69.50
C GLU A 383 41.81 -41.66 70.87
N SER A 384 42.83 -41.32 71.66
CA SER A 384 43.00 -41.82 73.04
C SER A 384 41.87 -41.45 74.00
N THR A 385 41.10 -40.40 73.68
CA THR A 385 39.92 -39.99 74.45
C THR A 385 38.61 -40.53 73.89
N CYS A 386 38.62 -41.10 72.68
CA CYS A 386 37.41 -41.61 72.04
C CYS A 386 36.78 -42.81 72.77
N ASP A 387 37.57 -43.56 73.54
CA ASP A 387 37.09 -44.71 74.32
C ASP A 387 36.35 -44.29 75.60
N SER A 388 36.60 -43.09 76.13
CA SER A 388 35.94 -42.58 77.33
C SER A 388 34.66 -41.79 77.02
N LEU A 389 34.41 -41.49 75.74
CA LEU A 389 33.21 -40.78 75.31
C LEU A 389 32.03 -41.75 75.11
N THR A 390 30.85 -41.30 75.53
CA THR A 390 29.60 -42.05 75.28
C THR A 390 29.32 -42.05 73.78
N LYS A 391 28.95 -43.22 73.23
CA LYS A 391 28.55 -43.34 71.82
C LYS A 391 27.10 -42.89 71.64
N CYS A 392 26.81 -42.22 70.54
CA CYS A 392 25.44 -41.91 70.10
C CYS A 392 25.17 -42.54 68.74
N ASN A 393 23.90 -42.68 68.36
CA ASN A 393 23.52 -43.28 67.08
C ASN A 393 22.92 -42.22 66.15
N ALA A 394 21.74 -41.71 66.49
CA ALA A 394 20.91 -40.93 65.58
C ALA A 394 20.94 -39.43 65.87
N GLY A 395 20.97 -39.02 67.14
CA GLY A 395 20.89 -37.61 67.56
C GLY A 395 21.31 -37.36 69.01
N SER A 396 21.30 -36.09 69.44
CA SER A 396 21.82 -35.68 70.76
C SER A 396 20.96 -36.17 71.92
N GLN A 397 19.74 -36.65 71.67
CA GLN A 397 18.93 -37.34 72.66
C GLN A 397 19.55 -38.63 73.18
N ASP A 398 20.48 -39.23 72.42
CA ASP A 398 21.23 -40.43 72.83
C ASP A 398 22.34 -40.09 73.83
N CYS A 399 22.59 -38.81 74.08
CA CYS A 399 23.68 -38.32 74.91
C CYS A 399 23.22 -37.91 76.33
N PRO A 400 24.12 -37.96 77.32
CA PRO A 400 23.87 -37.39 78.63
C PRO A 400 23.43 -35.93 78.57
N LEU A 401 22.63 -35.50 79.56
CA LEU A 401 22.09 -34.15 79.64
C LEU A 401 23.21 -33.10 79.56
N GLY A 402 23.09 -32.16 78.61
CA GLY A 402 24.09 -31.14 78.33
C GLY A 402 25.16 -31.53 77.30
N GLN A 403 25.03 -32.68 76.64
CA GLN A 403 25.92 -33.14 75.56
C GLN A 403 25.22 -33.18 74.20
N ILE A 404 26.01 -33.10 73.12
CA ILE A 404 25.55 -33.11 71.72
C ILE A 404 26.19 -34.30 70.99
N CYS A 405 25.42 -34.93 70.11
CA CYS A 405 25.91 -36.04 69.28
C CYS A 405 26.62 -35.51 68.03
N LEU A 406 27.92 -35.78 67.94
CA LEU A 406 28.76 -35.40 66.80
C LEU A 406 28.90 -36.56 65.81
N LYS A 407 28.74 -36.26 64.54
CA LYS A 407 28.94 -37.17 63.41
C LYS A 407 30.24 -36.85 62.68
N GLN A 408 30.78 -37.85 61.99
CA GLN A 408 32.01 -37.72 61.17
C GLN A 408 33.23 -37.17 61.95
N THR A 409 33.39 -37.64 63.19
CA THR A 409 34.54 -37.29 64.04
C THR A 409 35.74 -38.19 63.75
N CYS A 410 36.90 -37.91 64.37
CA CYS A 410 38.05 -38.82 64.39
C CYS A 410 37.84 -40.08 65.24
N CYS A 411 36.76 -40.16 66.02
CA CYS A 411 36.46 -41.34 66.81
C CYS A 411 35.83 -42.46 65.96
N PRO A 412 36.03 -43.75 66.34
CA PRO A 412 35.27 -44.85 65.76
C PRO A 412 33.78 -44.68 66.11
N GLY A 413 32.98 -44.19 65.15
CA GLY A 413 31.55 -43.91 65.32
C GLY A 413 31.23 -42.56 65.93
N ASN A 414 29.93 -42.27 66.07
CA ASN A 414 29.45 -41.00 66.61
C ASN A 414 29.63 -40.97 68.13
N VAL A 415 30.01 -39.81 68.66
CA VAL A 415 30.33 -39.61 70.08
C VAL A 415 29.58 -38.41 70.65
N CYS A 416 29.24 -38.51 71.93
CA CYS A 416 28.65 -37.46 72.73
C CYS A 416 29.75 -36.60 73.35
N VAL A 417 29.65 -35.29 73.19
CA VAL A 417 30.57 -34.33 73.81
C VAL A 417 29.81 -33.21 74.51
N SER A 418 30.45 -32.56 75.48
CA SER A 418 29.85 -31.43 76.20
C SER A 418 29.42 -30.32 75.24
N GLY A 419 28.19 -29.82 75.41
CA GLY A 419 27.67 -28.69 74.64
C GLY A 419 28.48 -27.40 74.82
N THR A 420 29.21 -27.25 75.92
CA THR A 420 30.15 -26.14 76.15
C THR A 420 31.38 -26.18 75.24
N THR A 421 31.67 -27.33 74.61
CA THR A 421 32.72 -27.50 73.62
C THR A 421 32.19 -27.27 72.19
N ALA A 422 30.89 -26.99 72.05
CA ALA A 422 30.15 -26.98 70.79
C ALA A 422 29.32 -25.70 70.55
N CYS A 423 29.65 -24.60 71.23
CA CYS A 423 28.99 -23.30 71.03
C CYS A 423 29.83 -22.31 70.23
#